data_AF-A0A7W6CF72-F1
#
_entry.id   AF-A0A7W6CF72-F1
#
_cell.length_a   1.000
_cell.length_b   1.000
_cell.length_c   1.000
_cell.angle_alpha   90.00
_cell.angle_beta   90.00
_cell.angle_gamma   90.00
#
_symmetry.space_group_name_H-M   'P 1'
#
loop_
_entity.id
_entity.type
_entity.pdbx_description
1 polymer ?
#
loop_
_entity_poly.entity_id
_entity_poly.type
_entity_poly.pdbx_seq_one_letter_code
_entity_poly.pdbx_strand_id
1 'polypeptide(L)' 'MSVFDDEPLKQQATTHVIGGDLALLSVDDLTARINILRDEIKRLEVEREKKSAGRKAAESLFRSSSL' A
#
# COMPACT_ATOMS: atom_id res chain seq x y z
N MET A 1 -17.65 -21.71 18.26
CA MET A 1 -17.82 -20.84 17.07
C MET A 1 -16.48 -20.18 16.79
N SER A 2 -16.11 -20.21 15.53
CA SER A 2 -14.74 -20.20 14.99
C SER A 2 -13.94 -18.94 15.27
N VAL A 3 -12.71 -19.13 15.78
CA VAL A 3 -11.64 -18.13 15.88
C VAL A 3 -10.71 -18.29 14.68
N PHE A 4 -11.16 -17.88 13.51
CA PHE A 4 -10.29 -17.66 12.34
C PHE A 4 -10.28 -16.16 12.10
N ASP A 5 -9.56 -15.44 12.97
CA ASP A 5 -9.33 -14.00 12.83
C ASP A 5 -7.99 -13.81 12.12
N ASP A 6 -8.09 -13.39 10.86
CA ASP A 6 -7.11 -12.64 10.07
C ASP A 6 -5.62 -13.02 10.28
N GLU A 7 -5.21 -14.17 9.75
CA GLU A 7 -3.86 -14.21 9.19
C GLU A 7 -3.85 -13.23 8.01
N PRO A 8 -3.03 -12.15 8.01
CA PRO A 8 -2.85 -11.38 6.80
C PRO A 8 -2.22 -12.34 5.82
N LEU A 9 -3.03 -12.84 4.87
CA LEU A 9 -2.57 -13.59 3.71
C LEU A 9 -1.33 -12.84 3.24
N LYS A 10 -0.15 -13.43 3.45
CA LYS A 10 1.09 -12.91 2.89
C LYS A 10 0.84 -12.94 1.40
N GLN A 11 0.35 -11.82 0.88
CA GLN A 11 0.10 -11.62 -0.53
C GLN A 11 1.41 -11.99 -1.16
N GLN A 12 1.42 -13.12 -1.86
CA GLN A 12 2.61 -13.61 -2.52
C GLN A 12 3.05 -12.44 -3.38
N ALA A 13 4.16 -11.81 -2.99
CA ALA A 13 4.70 -10.69 -3.72
C ALA A 13 5.10 -11.28 -5.06
N THR A 14 4.19 -11.23 -6.03
CA THR A 14 4.53 -11.41 -7.41
C THR A 14 5.53 -10.30 -7.64
N THR A 15 6.82 -10.65 -7.65
CA THR A 15 7.94 -9.70 -7.71
C THR A 15 7.87 -8.97 -9.03
N HIS A 16 6.99 -7.96 -9.09
CA HIS A 16 6.93 -7.03 -10.20
C HIS A 16 8.21 -6.20 -10.14
N VAL A 17 8.99 -6.27 -11.21
CA VAL A 17 10.20 -5.46 -11.35
C VAL A 17 9.81 -4.18 -12.07
N ILE A 18 9.95 -3.04 -11.39
CA ILE A 18 9.72 -1.72 -11.97
C ILE A 18 10.71 -1.52 -13.12
N GLY A 19 10.21 -1.16 -14.30
CA GLY A 19 11.03 -0.99 -15.50
C GLY A 19 11.55 -2.28 -16.12
N GLY A 20 10.99 -3.44 -15.73
CA GLY A 20 11.31 -4.72 -16.37
C GLY A 20 10.78 -4.81 -17.80
N ASP A 21 11.36 -5.74 -18.58
CA ASP A 21 10.96 -5.99 -19.96
C ASP A 21 9.50 -6.50 -20.04
N LEU A 22 8.78 -6.01 -21.05
CA LEU A 22 7.38 -6.31 -21.32
C LEU A 22 7.17 -7.08 -22.62
N ALA A 23 8.21 -7.32 -23.42
CA ALA A 23 8.10 -7.88 -24.77
C ALA A 23 7.40 -9.25 -24.84
N LEU A 24 7.48 -10.04 -23.76
CA LEU A 24 6.89 -11.38 -23.66
C LEU A 24 5.50 -11.41 -22.99
N LEU A 25 4.94 -10.25 -22.62
CA LEU A 25 3.66 -10.17 -21.92
C LEU A 25 2.52 -9.96 -22.89
N SER A 26 1.42 -10.68 -22.68
CA SER A 26 0.18 -10.41 -23.41
C SER A 26 -0.52 -9.15 -22.88
N VAL A 27 -1.53 -8.68 -23.61
CA VAL A 27 -2.39 -7.57 -23.17
C VAL A 27 -3.10 -7.89 -21.86
N ASP A 28 -3.55 -9.14 -21.69
CA ASP A 28 -4.23 -9.58 -20.48
C ASP A 28 -3.25 -9.65 -19.29
N ASP A 29 -2.01 -10.10 -19.51
CA ASP A 29 -0.96 -10.10 -18.47
C ASP A 29 -0.65 -8.67 -18.01
N LEU A 30 -0.53 -7.73 -18.95
CA LEU A 30 -0.31 -6.32 -18.65
C LEU A 30 -1.49 -5.75 -17.86
N THR A 31 -2.71 -6.09 -18.26
CA THR A 31 -3.94 -5.64 -17.58
C THR A 31 -4.01 -6.16 -16.14
N ALA A 32 -3.75 -7.45 -15.94
CA ALA A 32 -3.72 -8.06 -14.60
C ALA A 32 -2.65 -7.40 -13.71
N ARG A 33 -1.43 -7.20 -14.23
CA ARG A 33 -0.35 -6.53 -13.50
C ARG A 33 -0.70 -5.09 -13.13
N ILE A 34 -1.27 -4.32 -14.05
CA ILE A 34 -1.70 -2.93 -13.81
C ILE A 34 -2.73 -2.88 -12.67
N ASN A 35 -3.70 -3.80 -12.66
CA ASN A 35 -4.73 -3.82 -11.62
C ASN A 35 -4.14 -4.09 -10.23
N ILE A 36 -3.23 -5.08 -10.12
CA ILE A 36 -2.52 -5.38 -8.87
C ILE A 36 -1.74 -4.16 -8.37
N LEU A 37 -0.98 -3.49 -9.26
CA LEU A 37 -0.20 -2.31 -8.88
C LEU A 37 -1.08 -1.12 -8.48
N ARG A 38 -2.24 -0.93 -9.12
CA ARG A 38 -3.20 0.11 -8.74
C ARG A 38 -3.77 -0.12 -7.35
N ASP A 39 -4.08 -1.36 -7.00
CA ASP A 39 -4.59 -1.68 -5.66
C ASP A 39 -3.50 -1.49 -4.61
N GLU A 40 -2.25 -1.83 -4.93
CA GLU A 40 -1.13 -1.54 -4.05
C GLU A 40 -0.89 -0.03 -3.87
N ILE A 41 -1.00 0.77 -4.94
CA ILE A 41 -0.95 2.24 -4.84
C ILE A 41 -2.01 2.75 -3.87
N LYS A 42 -3.27 2.30 -3.99
CA LYS A 42 -4.35 2.72 -3.08
C LYS A 42 -4.01 2.36 -1.62
N ARG A 43 -3.51 1.15 -1.37
CA ARG A 43 -3.08 0.72 -0.03
C ARG A 43 -2.01 1.65 0.53
N LEU A 44 -0.98 1.95 -0.26
CA LEU A 44 0.11 2.84 0.14
C LEU A 44 -0.38 4.26 0.41
N GLU A 45 -1.31 4.78 -0.40
CA GLU A 45 -1.92 6.09 -0.20
C GLU A 45 -2.72 6.18 1.11
N VAL A 46 -3.50 5.14 1.42
CA VAL A 46 -4.25 5.05 2.69
C VAL A 46 -3.30 5.07 3.88
N GLU A 47 -2.23 4.26 3.84
CA GLU A 47 -1.25 4.22 4.94
C GLU A 47 -0.44 5.52 5.05
N ARG A 48 -0.11 6.16 3.92
CA ARG A 48 0.52 7.49 3.90
C ARG A 48 -0.35 8.52 4.59
N GLU A 49 -1.65 8.54 4.30
CA GLU A 49 -2.58 9.50 4.88
C GLU A 49 -2.71 9.29 6.40
N LYS A 50 -2.87 8.04 6.85
CA LYS A 50 -2.89 7.70 8.29
C LYS A 50 -1.64 8.20 9.00
N LYS A 51 -0.45 7.97 8.43
CA LYS A 51 0.83 8.43 9.00
C LYS A 51 0.96 9.96 8.97
N SER A 52 0.43 10.62 7.93
CA SER A 52 0.42 12.08 7.81
C SER A 52 -0.46 12.73 8.89
N ALA A 53 -1.66 12.21 9.10
CA ALA A 53 -2.57 12.66 10.15
C ALA A 53 -1.95 12.53 11.55
N GLY A 54 -1.30 11.38 11.83
CA GLY A 54 -0.58 11.17 13.08
C GLY A 54 0.55 12.18 13.31
N ARG A 55 1.32 12.49 12.26
CA ARG A 55 2.39 13.51 12.33
C ARG A 55 1.82 14.90 12.67
N LYS A 56 0.75 15.33 11.98
CA LYS A 56 0.12 16.64 12.21
C LYS A 56 -0.43 16.77 13.63
N ALA A 57 -1.05 15.72 14.15
CA ALA A 57 -1.56 15.69 15.53
C ALA A 57 -0.41 15.84 16.55
N ALA A 58 0.70 15.11 16.35
CA ALA A 58 1.87 15.21 17.21
C ALA A 58 2.50 16.63 17.16
N GLU A 59 2.68 17.19 15.97
CA GLU A 59 3.22 18.56 15.82
C GLU A 59 2.35 19.63 16.51
N SER A 60 1.03 19.46 16.52
CA SER A 60 0.13 20.39 17.22
C SER A 60 0.34 20.33 18.74
N LEU A 61 0.51 19.14 19.31
CA LEU A 61 0.76 18.94 20.73
C LEU A 61 2.09 19.56 21.17
N PHE A 62 3.14 19.39 20.35
CA PHE A 62 4.46 19.98 20.64
C PHE A 62 4.46 21.51 20.54
N ARG A 63 3.68 22.10 19.62
CA ARG A 63 3.52 23.57 19.54
C ARG A 63 2.74 24.16 20.72
N SER A 64 1.69 23.47 21.20
CA SER A 64 0.91 23.95 22.33
C SER A 64 1.62 23.84 23.69
N SER A 65 2.62 22.97 23.81
CA SER A 65 3.39 22.77 25.06
C SER A 65 4.65 23.66 25.15
N SER A 66 4.92 24.49 24.13
CA SER A 66 6.08 25.38 24.06
C SER A 66 5.74 26.87 24.22
N LEU A 67 4.50 27.19 24.62
CA LEU A 67 4.10 28.50 25.18
C LEU A 67 3.82 28.35 26.67
#